data_AF-A0A2V6DFV1-F1
#
_entry.id   AF-A0A2V6DFV1-F1
#
_cell.length_a   1.000
_cell.length_b   1.000
_cell.length_c   1.000
_cell.angle_alpha   90.00
_cell.angle_beta   90.00
_cell.angle_gamma   90.00
#
_symmetry.space_group_name_H-M   'P 1'
#
loop_
_entity.id
_entity.type
_entity.pdbx_description
1 polymer ?
#
loop_
_entity_poly.entity_id
_entity_poly.type
_entity_poly.pdbx_seq_one_letter_code
_entity_poly.pdbx_strand_id
1 'polypeptide(L)' 'MAGLITTLIVTPLVGALLVSATRNYARALALVFNLITATCAFIIWRHFDPSLSGLQLVERHSWMPAIGAEYLLGVDGLS' A
#
# COMPACT_ATOMS: atom_id res chain seq x y z
N MET A 1 -12.65 -0.08 3.52
CA MET A 1 -11.31 0.11 2.93
C MET A 1 -10.35 -0.97 3.43
N ALA A 2 -10.74 -2.24 3.39
CA ALA A 2 -9.80 -3.31 3.74
C ALA A 2 -8.89 -3.57 2.54
N GLY A 3 -7.58 -3.64 2.77
CA GLY A 3 -6.57 -3.98 1.76
C GLY A 3 -6.04 -2.81 0.93
N LEU A 4 -6.38 -1.56 1.25
CA LEU A 4 -5.89 -0.39 0.52
C LEU A 4 -4.42 -0.09 0.81
N ILE A 5 -3.97 -0.23 2.07
CA ILE A 5 -2.56 -0.12 2.45
C ILE A 5 -1.79 -1.32 1.88
N THR A 6 -2.36 -2.52 1.98
CA THR A 6 -1.78 -3.70 1.32
C THR A 6 -1.59 -3.48 -0.18
N THR A 7 -2.58 -2.92 -0.87
CA THR A 7 -2.51 -2.61 -2.31
C THR A 7 -1.40 -1.60 -2.60
N LEU A 8 -1.27 -0.56 -1.77
CA LEU A 8 -0.20 0.44 -1.90
C LEU A 8 1.19 -0.19 -1.79
N ILE A 9 1.37 -1.17 -0.89
CA ILE A 9 2.65 -1.88 -0.70
C ILE A 9 2.93 -2.86 -1.85
N VAL A 10 1.93 -3.61 -2.31
CA VAL A 10 2.09 -4.68 -3.31
C VAL A 10 2.22 -4.14 -4.72
N THR A 11 1.55 -3.04 -5.05
CA THR A 11 1.55 -2.44 -6.39
C THR A 11 2.97 -2.17 -6.94
N PRO A 12 3.88 -1.48 -6.23
CA PRO A 12 5.23 -1.24 -6.74
C PRO A 12 6.06 -2.52 -6.84
N LEU A 13 5.83 -3.53 -5.99
CA LEU A 13 6.50 -4.83 -6.08
C LEU A 13 6.12 -5.58 -7.37
N VAL A 14 4.82 -5.63 -7.67
CA VAL A 14 4.31 -6.21 -8.92
C VAL A 14 4.84 -5.43 -10.13
N GLY A 15 4.82 -4.10 -10.05
CA GLY A 15 5.37 -3.24 -11.09
C GLY A 15 6.84 -3.51 -11.36
N ALA A 16 7.67 -3.64 -10.32
CA ALA A 16 9.09 -3.94 -10.46
C ALA A 16 9.35 -5.29 -11.13
N LEU A 17 8.61 -6.34 -10.74
CA LEU A 17 8.72 -7.66 -11.37
C LEU A 17 8.37 -7.60 -12.86
N LEU A 18 7.28 -6.95 -13.23
CA LEU A 18 6.86 -6.86 -14.64
C LEU A 18 7.79 -5.97 -15.47
N VAL A 19 8.32 -4.89 -14.88
CA VAL A 19 9.33 -4.03 -15.53
C VAL A 19 10.61 -4.83 -15.79
N SER A 20 11.07 -5.64 -14.83
CA SER A 20 12.27 -6.47 -15.03
C SER A 20 12.11 -7.54 -16.12
N ALA A 21 10.88 -8.01 -16.33
CA ALA A 21 10.56 -9.02 -17.35
C ALA A 21 10.36 -8.43 -18.76
N THR A 22 10.34 -7.10 -18.93
CA THR A 22 10.02 -6.46 -20.22
C THR A 22 11.09 -5.46 -20.66
N ARG A 23 11.43 -5.44 -21.96
CA ARG A 23 12.39 -4.47 -22.53
C ARG A 23 11.73 -3.31 -23.26
N ASN A 24 10.71 -3.58 -24.06
CA ASN A 24 10.18 -2.60 -25.01
C ASN A 24 9.29 -1.53 -24.37
N TYR A 25 8.61 -1.86 -23.26
CA TYR A 25 7.62 -0.98 -22.62
C TYR A 25 7.88 -0.74 -21.13
N ALA A 26 9.09 -1.08 -20.64
CA ALA A 26 9.48 -0.96 -19.23
C ALA A 26 9.15 0.43 -18.64
N ARG A 27 9.42 1.51 -19.38
CA ARG A 27 9.19 2.88 -18.92
C ARG A 27 7.70 3.22 -18.80
N ALA A 28 6.89 2.81 -19.77
CA ALA A 28 5.45 3.02 -19.73
C ALA A 28 4.82 2.22 -18.58
N LEU A 29 5.27 0.98 -18.39
CA LEU A 29 4.80 0.12 -17.32
C LEU A 29 5.15 0.67 -15.93
N ALA A 30 6.40 1.12 -15.74
CA ALA A 30 6.82 1.77 -14.51
C ALA A 30 5.97 3.02 -14.20
N LEU A 31 5.64 3.81 -15.22
CA LEU A 31 4.77 4.99 -15.05
C LEU A 31 3.37 4.60 -14.58
N VAL A 32 2.77 3.57 -15.17
CA VAL A 32 1.42 3.09 -14.80
C VAL A 32 1.39 2.62 -13.36
N PHE A 33 2.34 1.78 -12.93
CA PHE A 33 2.39 1.29 -11.54
C PHE A 33 2.66 2.41 -10.53
N ASN A 34 3.50 3.39 -10.87
CA ASN A 34 3.69 4.58 -10.03
C ASN A 34 2.41 5.41 -9.94
N LEU A 35 1.66 5.59 -11.03
CA LEU A 35 0.40 6.33 -11.03
C LEU A 35 -0.67 5.64 -10.17
N ILE A 36 -0.77 4.31 -10.26
CA ILE A 36 -1.66 3.51 -9.39
C ILE A 36 -1.27 3.70 -7.92
N THR A 37 0.03 3.55 -7.60
CA THR A 37 0.55 3.71 -6.23
C THR A 37 0.27 5.12 -5.69
N ALA A 38 0.52 6.17 -6.49
CA ALA A 38 0.24 7.55 -6.13
C ALA A 38 -1.27 7.81 -5.92
N THR A 39 -2.13 7.18 -6.73
CA THR A 39 -3.58 7.28 -6.58
C THR A 39 -4.05 6.63 -5.29
N CYS A 40 -3.53 5.45 -4.95
CA CYS A 40 -3.80 4.80 -3.66
C CYS A 40 -3.37 5.69 -2.49
N ALA A 41 -2.16 6.25 -2.54
CA ALA A 41 -1.66 7.17 -1.52
C ALA A 41 -2.54 8.42 -1.37
N PHE A 42 -3.00 8.99 -2.49
CA PHE A 42 -3.91 10.14 -2.48
C PHE A 42 -5.26 9.80 -1.85
N ILE A 43 -5.81 8.61 -2.11
CA ILE A 43 -7.06 8.15 -1.48
C ILE A 43 -6.88 8.00 0.03
N ILE A 44 -5.78 7.41 0.51
CA ILE A 44 -5.44 7.33 1.94
C ILE A 44 -5.43 8.72 2.55
N TRP A 45 -4.64 9.61 1.96
CA TRP A 45 -4.48 10.98 2.45
C TRP A 45 -5.82 11.71 2.53
N ARG A 46 -6.71 11.52 1.55
CA ARG A 46 -8.00 12.21 1.54
C ARG A 46 -8.96 11.73 2.63
N HIS A 47 -8.84 10.47 3.04
CA HIS A 47 -9.66 9.84 4.09
C HIS A 47 -9.03 9.95 5.48
N PHE A 48 -7.79 10.43 5.59
CA PHE A 48 -7.12 10.63 6.86
C PHE A 48 -7.73 11.83 7.61
N ASP A 49 -8.02 11.65 8.90
CA ASP A 49 -8.55 12.68 9.78
C ASP A 49 -7.49 13.10 10.80
N PRO A 50 -6.84 14.27 10.66
CA PRO A 50 -5.79 14.71 11.57
C PRO A 50 -6.29 15.04 12.99
N SER A 51 -7.60 15.12 13.21
CA SER A 51 -8.18 15.37 14.54
C SER A 51 -8.23 14.12 15.43
N LEU A 52 -8.15 12.94 14.82
CA LEU A 52 -8.18 11.66 15.52
C LEU A 52 -6.76 11.20 15.85
N SER A 53 -6.54 10.82 17.12
CA SER A 53 -5.28 10.24 17.58
C SER A 53 -5.23 8.74 17.33
N GLY A 54 -4.02 8.23 17.06
CA GLY A 54 -3.76 6.81 16.84
C GLY A 54 -3.70 6.41 15.36
N LEU A 55 -3.54 5.10 15.12
CA LEU A 55 -3.47 4.53 13.78
C LEU A 55 -4.85 4.53 13.12
N GLN A 56 -4.91 5.04 11.89
CA GLN A 56 -6.11 5.08 11.06
C GLN A 56 -5.98 4.10 9.89
N LEU A 57 -7.12 3.84 9.23
CA LEU A 57 -7.19 2.95 8.07
C LEU A 57 -6.59 1.55 8.37
N VAL A 58 -6.84 1.06 9.59
CA VAL A 58 -6.16 -0.14 10.11
C VAL A 58 -6.61 -1.40 9.38
N GLU A 59 -5.64 -2.16 8.89
CA GLU A 59 -5.79 -3.51 8.35
C GLU A 59 -5.19 -4.48 9.34
N ARG A 60 -5.99 -5.46 9.79
CA ARG A 60 -5.57 -6.41 10.81
C ARG A 60 -5.92 -7.83 10.37
N HIS A 61 -4.90 -8.65 10.18
CA HIS A 61 -5.06 -10.07 9.86
C HIS A 61 -4.16 -10.92 10.75
N SER A 62 -4.67 -12.03 11.27
CA SER A 62 -3.82 -12.97 12.01
C SER A 62 -2.84 -13.62 11.03
N TRP A 63 -1.54 -13.51 11.32
CA TRP A 63 -0.50 -14.08 10.46
C TRP A 63 0.06 -15.37 11.06
N MET A 64 0.49 -15.33 12.32
CA MET A 64 0.98 -16.52 13.03
C MET A 64 0.42 -16.56 14.46
N PRO A 65 -0.74 -17.20 14.68
CA PRO A 65 -1.43 -17.21 15.96
C PRO A 65 -0.58 -17.78 17.11
N ALA A 66 0.28 -18.76 16.81
CA ALA A 66 1.12 -19.43 17.79
C ALA A 66 2.06 -18.49 18.57
N ILE A 67 2.43 -17.35 17.97
CA ILE A 67 3.27 -16.33 18.60
C ILE A 67 2.55 -14.99 18.78
N GLY A 68 1.24 -14.94 18.51
CA GLY A 68 0.46 -13.69 18.53
C GLY A 68 0.84 -12.69 17.43
N ALA A 69 1.47 -13.12 16.34
CA ALA A 69 1.85 -12.22 15.25
C ALA A 69 0.66 -11.90 14.35
N GLU A 70 0.50 -10.62 14.06
CA GLU A 70 -0.56 -10.08 13.24
C GLU A 70 0.04 -9.21 12.14
N TYR A 71 -0.54 -9.32 10.96
CA TYR A 71 -0.38 -8.32 9.90
C TYR A 71 -1.25 -7.13 10.27
N LEU A 72 -0.68 -6.22 11.05
CA LEU A 72 -1.31 -4.98 11.48
C LEU A 72 -0.68 -3.83 10.73
N LEU A 73 -1.42 -3.27 9.79
CA LEU A 73 -1.06 -2.05 9.07
C LEU A 73 -2.00 -0.93 9.47
N GLY A 74 -1.49 0.29 9.45
CA GLY A 74 -2.25 1.50 9.67
C GLY A 74 -1.39 2.69 9.29
N VAL A 75 -2.03 3.85 9.17
CA VAL A 75 -1.36 5.10 8.86
C VAL A 75 -1.58 6.06 10.04
N ASP A 76 -0.51 6.70 10.49
CA ASP A 76 -0.56 7.83 11.41
C ASP A 76 -0.20 9.14 10.68
N GLY A 77 -0.18 10.27 11.40
CA GLY A 77 0.14 11.56 10.80
C GLY A 77 1.60 11.72 10.33
N LEU A 78 2.47 10.73 10.58
CA LEU A 78 3.89 10.71 10.19
C LEU A 78 4.18 9.73 9.05
N SER A 79 3.46 8.60 8.98
CA SER A 79 3.71 7.45 8.10
C SER A 79 3.06 7.53 6.72
#